data_AF-A0A1Y3MNZ2-F1
#
_entry.id   AF-A0A1Y3MNZ2-F1
#
_cell.length_a   1.000
_cell.length_b   1.000
_cell.length_c   1.000
_cell.angle_alpha   90.00
_cell.angle_beta   90.00
_cell.angle_gamma   90.00
#
_symmetry.space_group_name_H-M   'P 1'
#
loop_
_entity.id
_entity.type
_entity.pdbx_description
1 polymer ?
#
loop_
_entity_poly.entity_id
_entity_poly.type
_entity_poly.pdbx_seq_one_letter_code
_entity_poly.pdbx_strand_id
1 'polypeptide(L)'
;MQTFYGFVQTTNDALLLFEACRIGKLKRIQRRLSESERLSQVVSGSVFIWDEEESGIKRWTDGKTWSPSRIHGSFLIYKEMEPTSKRKNMNNSGNEEAPSGVKEDGLIKKALSICTANNKRQHLVSYYSREDFDNARLPIPSELHEYTSISIPSELYPE
;
A
#
# COMPACT_ATOMS: atom_id res chain seq x y z
N MET A 1 12.55 -3.06 1.34
CA MET A 1 12.22 -4.27 0.56
C MET A 1 10.70 -4.37 0.53
N GLN A 2 10.06 -4.52 -0.64
CA GLN A 2 8.61 -4.79 -0.68
C GLN A 2 8.31 -6.20 -0.15
N THR A 3 7.18 -6.38 0.52
CA THR A 3 6.77 -7.67 1.08
C THR A 3 6.27 -8.63 0.00
N PHE A 4 5.55 -8.11 -0.99
CA PHE A 4 5.03 -8.86 -2.13
C PHE A 4 5.00 -7.99 -3.39
N TYR A 5 4.96 -8.62 -4.56
CA TYR A 5 4.77 -7.95 -5.86
C TYR A 5 3.51 -8.49 -6.54
N GLY A 6 2.51 -7.63 -6.73
CA GLY A 6 1.28 -7.97 -7.42
C GLY A 6 0.12 -7.03 -7.10
N PHE A 7 -1.09 -7.47 -7.42
CA PHE A 7 -2.32 -6.70 -7.23
C PHE A 7 -3.20 -7.32 -6.15
N VAL A 8 -3.42 -6.57 -5.06
CA VAL A 8 -4.33 -6.96 -3.98
C VAL A 8 -5.75 -6.56 -4.38
N GLN A 9 -6.48 -7.48 -5.01
CA GLN A 9 -7.82 -7.19 -5.53
C GLN A 9 -8.86 -7.13 -4.42
N THR A 10 -8.87 -8.16 -3.56
CA THR A 10 -9.89 -8.41 -2.55
C THR A 10 -9.34 -8.38 -1.13
N THR A 11 -10.23 -8.37 -0.13
CA THR A 11 -9.84 -8.56 1.27
C THR A 11 -9.24 -9.95 1.50
N ASN A 12 -9.72 -10.98 0.80
CA ASN A 12 -9.16 -12.33 0.87
C ASN A 12 -7.69 -12.36 0.43
N ASP A 13 -7.32 -11.64 -0.64
CA ASP A 13 -5.92 -11.51 -1.06
C ASP A 13 -5.06 -10.88 0.04
N ALA A 14 -5.58 -9.87 0.73
CA ALA A 14 -4.86 -9.24 1.83
C ALA A 14 -4.69 -10.21 3.01
N LEU A 15 -5.72 -10.96 3.38
CA LEU A 15 -5.68 -11.97 4.43
C LEU A 15 -4.68 -13.09 4.11
N LEU A 16 -4.63 -13.55 2.85
CA LEU A 16 -3.62 -14.51 2.39
C LEU A 16 -2.21 -13.98 2.61
N LEU A 17 -1.94 -12.71 2.27
CA LEU A 17 -0.63 -12.12 2.45
C LEU A 17 -0.29 -11.87 3.93
N PHE A 18 -1.26 -11.49 4.77
CA PHE A 18 -1.06 -11.40 6.22
C PHE A 18 -0.69 -12.76 6.82
N GLU A 19 -1.40 -13.81 6.44
CA GLU A 19 -1.12 -15.17 6.89
C GLU A 19 0.24 -15.66 6.38
N ALA A 20 0.58 -15.40 5.12
CA ALA A 20 1.89 -15.69 4.55
C ALA A 20 3.03 -15.02 5.33
N CYS A 21 2.83 -13.79 5.82
CA CYS A 21 3.77 -13.13 6.71
C CYS A 21 3.85 -13.79 8.10
N ARG A 22 2.70 -14.23 8.64
CA ARG A 22 2.63 -14.87 9.97
C ARG A 22 3.38 -16.20 10.00
N ILE A 23 3.24 -17.02 8.96
CA ILE A 23 3.92 -18.32 8.85
C ILE A 23 5.35 -18.23 8.30
N GLY A 24 5.87 -17.01 8.07
CA GLY A 24 7.25 -16.77 7.66
C GLY A 24 7.52 -17.03 6.17
N LYS A 25 6.51 -17.25 5.33
CA LYS A 25 6.67 -17.33 3.87
C LYS A 25 7.04 -15.97 3.26
N LEU A 26 6.49 -14.89 3.79
CA LEU A 26 6.81 -13.52 3.38
C LEU A 26 7.46 -12.73 4.51
N LYS A 27 8.40 -11.85 4.14
CA LYS A 27 9.02 -10.92 5.09
C LYS A 27 8.24 -9.62 5.14
N ARG A 28 7.58 -9.39 6.27
CA ARG A 28 6.94 -8.11 6.59
C ARG A 28 7.97 -7.02 6.91
N ILE A 29 7.56 -5.78 6.78
CA ILE A 29 8.33 -4.59 7.14
C ILE A 29 8.44 -4.49 8.67
N GLN A 30 9.68 -4.31 9.15
CA GLN A 30 10.00 -4.18 10.58
C GLN A 30 10.56 -2.79 10.94
N ARG A 31 10.74 -1.90 9.96
CA ARG A 31 11.21 -0.52 10.16
C ARG A 31 10.75 0.38 9.02
N ARG A 32 10.79 1.70 9.22
CA ARG A 32 10.54 2.65 8.12
C ARG A 32 11.53 2.43 6.98
N LEU A 33 11.04 2.60 5.76
CA LEU A 33 11.89 2.67 4.57
C LEU A 33 12.82 3.88 4.65
N SER A 34 14.06 3.72 4.20
CA SER A 34 14.96 4.83 3.92
C SER A 34 14.45 5.66 2.74
N GLU A 35 15.04 6.83 2.50
CA GLU A 35 14.67 7.65 1.35
C GLU A 35 14.94 6.95 0.01
N SER A 36 16.10 6.31 -0.13
CA SER A 36 16.45 5.53 -1.32
C SER A 36 15.50 4.34 -1.54
N GLU A 37 15.12 3.63 -0.46
CA GLU A 37 14.13 2.54 -0.55
C GLU A 37 12.75 3.07 -0.98
N ARG A 38 12.32 4.22 -0.48
CA ARG A 38 11.04 4.83 -0.91
C ARG A 38 11.06 5.17 -2.40
N LEU A 39 12.13 5.81 -2.86
CA LEU A 39 12.28 6.21 -4.27
C LEU A 39 12.29 5.01 -5.23
N SER A 40 12.89 3.89 -4.82
CA SER A 40 13.03 2.71 -5.68
C SER A 40 11.90 1.70 -5.56
N GLN A 41 11.17 1.66 -4.45
CA GLN A 41 10.19 0.58 -4.18
C GLN A 41 8.75 1.04 -4.06
N VAL A 42 8.47 2.34 -4.04
CA VAL A 42 7.08 2.83 -4.14
C VAL A 42 6.72 2.94 -5.62
N VAL A 43 6.49 1.78 -6.22
CA VAL A 43 6.17 1.60 -7.65
C VAL A 43 4.95 0.70 -7.82
N SER A 44 4.43 0.61 -9.04
CA SER A 44 3.31 -0.28 -9.35
C SER A 44 3.63 -1.75 -9.04
N GLY A 45 2.68 -2.44 -8.43
CA GLY A 45 2.81 -3.82 -7.95
C GLY A 45 3.39 -3.96 -6.54
N SER A 46 4.00 -2.93 -5.96
CA SER A 46 4.62 -3.06 -4.65
C SER A 46 3.58 -3.17 -3.54
N VAL A 47 3.74 -4.18 -2.67
CA VAL A 47 2.92 -4.39 -1.48
C VAL A 47 3.79 -4.42 -0.24
N PHE A 48 3.39 -3.66 0.78
CA PHE A 48 4.07 -3.54 2.06
C PHE A 48 3.12 -3.96 3.18
N ILE A 49 3.57 -4.88 4.02
CA ILE A 49 2.80 -5.38 5.16
C ILE A 49 3.64 -5.20 6.42
N TRP A 50 3.03 -4.77 7.51
CA TRP A 50 3.70 -4.63 8.80
C TRP A 50 2.77 -4.84 9.97
N ASP A 51 3.36 -5.19 11.11
CA ASP A 51 2.73 -5.15 12.42
C ASP A 51 3.07 -3.81 13.10
N GLU A 52 2.07 -3.11 13.64
CA GLU A 52 2.22 -1.77 14.23
C GLU A 52 3.21 -1.77 15.41
N GLU A 53 3.15 -2.80 16.26
CA GLU A 53 3.93 -2.89 17.49
C GLU A 53 5.37 -3.30 17.19
N GLU A 54 5.57 -4.31 16.34
CA GLU A 54 6.89 -4.79 15.94
C GLU A 54 7.69 -3.71 15.19
N SER A 55 7.04 -3.00 14.27
CA SER A 55 7.72 -2.02 13.41
C SER A 55 7.76 -0.60 13.98
N GLY A 56 6.87 -0.29 14.94
CA GLY A 56 6.61 1.07 15.40
C GLY A 56 5.93 1.99 14.36
N ILE A 57 5.47 1.45 13.22
CA ILE A 57 4.88 2.23 12.14
C ILE A 57 3.36 2.31 12.32
N LYS A 58 2.89 3.44 12.87
CA LYS A 58 1.43 3.70 12.99
C LYS A 58 0.79 4.28 11.73
N ARG A 59 1.61 4.92 10.89
CA ARG A 59 1.20 5.55 9.64
C ARG A 59 2.27 5.36 8.58
N TRP A 60 1.83 4.92 7.42
CA TRP A 60 2.69 4.75 6.26
C TRP A 60 3.04 6.09 5.63
N THR A 61 4.32 6.29 5.31
CA THR A 61 4.86 7.52 4.72
C THR A 61 5.75 7.15 3.55
N ASP A 62 5.32 7.50 2.34
CA ASP A 62 5.98 7.13 1.08
C ASP A 62 6.63 8.32 0.35
N GLY A 63 6.41 9.55 0.81
CA GLY A 63 6.98 10.76 0.23
C GLY A 63 6.26 11.28 -1.01
N LYS A 64 5.11 10.69 -1.38
CA LYS A 64 4.25 11.16 -2.49
C LYS A 64 3.09 12.01 -1.98
N THR A 65 2.55 12.85 -2.86
CA THR A 65 1.32 13.61 -2.60
C THR A 65 0.11 12.80 -3.04
N TRP A 66 -0.87 12.67 -2.16
CA TRP A 66 -2.04 11.82 -2.37
C TRP A 66 -3.33 12.63 -2.27
N SER A 67 -4.33 12.23 -3.06
CA SER A 67 -5.71 12.73 -2.92
C SER A 67 -6.26 12.42 -1.53
N PRO A 68 -7.35 13.09 -1.08
CA PRO A 68 -8.15 12.60 0.03
C PRO A 68 -8.61 11.14 -0.21
N SER A 69 -8.77 10.37 0.87
CA SER A 69 -9.15 8.97 0.77
C SER A 69 -10.58 8.80 0.22
N ARG A 70 -10.80 7.65 -0.42
CA ARG A 70 -12.12 7.13 -0.79
C ARG A 70 -12.24 5.69 -0.30
N ILE A 71 -13.38 5.33 0.25
CA ILE A 71 -13.65 3.96 0.72
C ILE A 71 -14.06 3.09 -0.47
N HIS A 72 -13.48 1.90 -0.58
CA HIS A 72 -13.89 0.87 -1.53
C HIS A 72 -13.80 -0.50 -0.87
N GLY A 73 -14.95 -1.07 -0.48
CA GLY A 73 -14.98 -2.22 0.42
C GLY A 73 -14.23 -1.91 1.71
N SER A 74 -13.33 -2.81 2.12
CA SER A 74 -12.48 -2.64 3.29
C SER A 74 -11.26 -1.73 3.06
N PHE A 75 -11.05 -1.23 1.84
CA PHE A 75 -9.85 -0.45 1.48
C PHE A 75 -10.09 1.06 1.50
N LEU A 76 -9.07 1.79 1.94
CA LEU A 76 -8.92 3.21 1.63
C LEU A 76 -8.10 3.37 0.36
N ILE A 77 -8.63 4.12 -0.60
CA ILE A 77 -8.04 4.37 -1.91
C ILE A 77 -7.57 5.82 -2.00
N TYR A 78 -6.37 6.00 -2.55
CA TYR A 78 -5.75 7.29 -2.80
C TYR A 78 -5.20 7.32 -4.22
N LYS A 79 -5.27 8.47 -4.89
CA LYS A 79 -4.63 8.69 -6.20
C LYS A 79 -3.46 9.65 -6.04
N GLU A 80 -2.35 9.37 -6.70
CA GLU A 80 -1.20 10.26 -6.73
C GLU A 80 -1.58 11.58 -7.41
N MET A 81 -1.10 12.68 -6.83
CA MET A 81 -1.37 14.04 -7.29
C MET A 81 -0.11 14.63 -7.90
N GLU A 82 -0.28 15.55 -8.83
CA GLU A 82 0.83 16.34 -9.33
C GLU A 82 1.50 17.10 -8.18
N PRO A 83 2.85 17.15 -8.13
CA PRO A 83 3.54 17.98 -7.17
C PRO A 83 3.11 19.44 -7.36
N THR A 84 2.94 20.15 -6.26
CA THR A 84 2.74 21.60 -6.32
C THR A 84 3.98 22.20 -6.97
N SER A 85 3.79 22.89 -8.10
CA SER A 85 4.89 23.47 -8.85
C SER A 85 5.60 24.50 -7.96
N LYS A 86 6.76 24.16 -7.40
CA LYS A 86 7.67 25.19 -6.85
C LYS A 86 8.23 25.98 -8.01
N ARG A 87 7.47 26.93 -8.57
CA ARG A 87 8.07 27.96 -9.41
C ARG A 87 9.06 28.71 -8.52
N LYS A 88 10.37 28.52 -8.79
CA LYS A 88 11.41 29.48 -8.38
C LYS A 88 11.07 30.80 -9.06
N ASN A 89 10.23 31.63 -8.43
CA ASN A 89 10.18 33.05 -8.72
C ASN A 89 10.26 33.79 -7.39
N MET A 90 11.40 34.44 -7.20
CA MET A 90 11.54 35.62 -6.36
C MET A 90 10.45 36.61 -6.78
N ASN A 91 9.36 36.66 -6.02
CA ASN A 91 8.67 37.86 -5.57
C ASN A 91 7.21 37.55 -5.22
N ASN A 92 6.94 37.68 -3.92
CA ASN A 92 5.72 38.20 -3.33
C ASN A 92 4.44 37.34 -3.27
N SER A 93 3.82 37.42 -2.08
CA SER A 93 2.47 37.00 -1.69
C SER A 93 2.14 35.50 -1.68
N GLY A 94 2.04 34.97 -0.45
CA GLY A 94 1.61 33.61 -0.17
C GLY A 94 0.16 33.36 -0.60
N ASN A 95 0.01 32.45 -1.54
CA ASN A 95 -1.09 31.52 -1.60
C ASN A 95 -0.46 30.14 -1.81
N GLU A 96 -0.67 29.22 -0.89
CA GLU A 96 -0.26 27.83 -1.07
C GLU A 96 -1.07 27.26 -2.24
N GLU A 97 -0.47 27.22 -3.43
CA GLU A 97 -1.10 26.65 -4.61
C GLU A 97 -1.42 25.17 -4.34
N ALA A 98 -2.71 24.82 -4.36
CA ALA A 98 -3.17 23.44 -4.24
C ALA A 98 -2.58 22.58 -5.37
N PRO A 99 -2.34 21.27 -5.15
CA PRO A 99 -1.81 20.37 -6.18
C PRO A 99 -2.68 20.43 -7.45
N SER A 100 -2.02 20.49 -8.61
CA SER A 100 -2.59 20.81 -9.92
C SER A 100 -3.57 19.77 -10.50
N GLY A 101 -3.96 18.76 -9.71
CA GLY A 101 -4.86 17.69 -10.11
C GLY A 101 -4.31 16.30 -9.80
N VAL A 102 -5.13 15.29 -10.05
CA VAL A 102 -4.71 13.88 -10.04
C VAL A 102 -3.75 13.66 -11.21
N LYS A 103 -2.61 13.03 -10.95
CA LYS A 103 -1.64 12.68 -11.99
C LYS A 103 -2.20 11.58 -12.90
N GLU A 104 -2.15 11.78 -14.22
CA GLU A 104 -2.80 10.90 -15.21
C GLU A 104 -2.17 9.49 -15.23
N ASP A 105 -0.84 9.43 -15.22
CA ASP A 105 0.01 8.23 -15.09
C ASP A 105 0.41 7.94 -13.63
N GLY A 106 -0.35 8.47 -12.68
CA GLY A 106 -0.05 8.39 -11.26
C GLY A 106 -0.30 7.01 -10.66
N LEU A 107 0.33 6.74 -9.52
CA LEU A 107 0.03 5.55 -8.73
C LEU A 107 -1.34 5.66 -8.06
N ILE A 108 -1.97 4.51 -7.87
CA ILE A 108 -3.10 4.31 -6.98
C ILE A 108 -2.59 3.54 -5.76
N LYS A 109 -2.88 4.05 -4.57
CA LYS A 109 -2.55 3.39 -3.30
C LYS A 109 -3.83 2.82 -2.69
N LYS A 110 -3.81 1.53 -2.33
CA LYS A 110 -4.82 0.91 -1.46
C LYS A 110 -4.22 0.65 -0.09
N ALA A 111 -4.93 1.03 0.96
CA ALA A 111 -4.56 0.74 2.34
C ALA A 111 -5.67 -0.08 3.03
N LEU A 112 -5.25 -1.09 3.79
CA LEU A 112 -6.11 -1.90 4.66
C LEU A 112 -5.44 -2.00 6.03
N SER A 113 -6.25 -2.04 7.09
CA SER A 113 -5.76 -2.27 8.46
C SER A 113 -6.73 -3.18 9.17
N ILE A 114 -6.21 -4.15 9.90
CA ILE A 114 -6.99 -5.11 10.67
C ILE A 114 -6.47 -5.17 12.11
N CYS A 115 -7.36 -5.54 13.02
CA CYS A 115 -6.96 -5.98 14.36
C CYS A 115 -7.25 -7.47 14.43
N THR A 116 -6.20 -8.27 14.61
CA THR A 116 -6.35 -9.71 14.80
C THR A 116 -6.94 -10.01 16.19
N ALA A 117 -7.45 -11.23 16.39
CA ALA A 117 -8.05 -11.66 17.66
C ALA A 117 -7.08 -11.62 18.86
N ASN A 118 -5.77 -11.65 18.61
CA ASN A 118 -4.74 -11.48 19.65
C ASN A 118 -4.32 -10.01 19.85
N ASN A 119 -5.15 -9.06 19.41
CA ASN A 119 -4.95 -7.61 19.50
C ASN A 119 -3.73 -7.07 18.75
N LYS A 120 -3.19 -7.82 17.78
CA LYS A 120 -2.14 -7.30 16.89
C LYS A 120 -2.75 -6.50 15.75
N ARG A 121 -2.27 -5.27 15.58
CA ARG A 121 -2.66 -4.37 14.50
C ARG A 121 -1.74 -4.59 13.31
N GLN A 122 -2.31 -5.14 12.25
CA GLN A 122 -1.60 -5.38 11.01
C GLN A 122 -2.10 -4.43 9.93
N HIS A 123 -1.17 -3.98 9.11
CA HIS A 123 -1.44 -3.02 8.05
C HIS A 123 -0.89 -3.52 6.73
N LEU A 124 -1.60 -3.19 5.66
CA LEU A 124 -1.19 -3.43 4.29
C LEU A 124 -1.33 -2.13 3.50
N VAL A 125 -0.30 -1.79 2.73
CA VAL A 125 -0.35 -0.77 1.69
C VAL A 125 0.11 -1.40 0.38
N SER A 126 -0.68 -1.24 -0.68
CA SER A 126 -0.36 -1.69 -2.03
C SER A 126 -0.44 -0.54 -3.02
N TYR A 127 0.37 -0.63 -4.06
CA TYR A 127 0.48 0.35 -5.13
C TYR A 127 0.25 -0.31 -6.47
N TYR A 128 -0.47 0.36 -7.35
CA TYR A 128 -0.60 -0.07 -8.75
C TYR A 128 -0.83 1.14 -9.65
N SER A 129 -0.39 1.06 -10.90
CA SER A 129 -0.75 2.02 -11.95
C SER A 129 -2.05 1.57 -12.63
N ARG A 130 -2.79 2.52 -13.21
CA ARG A 130 -3.95 2.16 -14.03
C ARG A 130 -3.55 1.29 -15.23
N GLU A 131 -2.41 1.61 -15.87
CA GLU A 131 -1.90 0.84 -17.00
C GLU A 131 -1.68 -0.64 -16.65
N ASP A 132 -1.02 -0.94 -15.54
CA ASP A 132 -0.74 -2.33 -15.17
C ASP A 132 -1.99 -3.09 -14.74
N PHE A 133 -2.98 -2.39 -14.19
CA PHE A 133 -4.29 -2.95 -13.87
C PHE A 133 -5.08 -3.26 -15.15
N ASP A 134 -5.22 -2.28 -16.06
CA ASP A 134 -5.99 -2.43 -17.30
C ASP A 134 -5.39 -3.50 -18.22
N ASN A 135 -4.07 -3.67 -18.20
CA ASN A 135 -3.35 -4.70 -18.98
C ASN A 135 -3.14 -6.02 -18.21
N ALA A 136 -3.71 -6.19 -17.01
CA ALA A 136 -3.59 -7.39 -16.17
C ALA A 136 -2.13 -7.88 -15.99
N ARG A 137 -1.17 -6.97 -15.79
CA ARG A 137 0.27 -7.28 -15.70
C ARG A 137 0.72 -7.73 -14.31
N LEU A 138 -0.13 -7.54 -13.29
CA LEU A 138 0.21 -7.81 -11.91
C LEU A 138 -0.43 -9.12 -11.45
N PRO A 139 0.34 -10.05 -10.86
CA PRO A 139 -0.23 -11.29 -10.33
C PRO A 139 -1.15 -11.01 -9.14
N ILE A 140 -2.24 -11.76 -9.03
CA ILE A 140 -3.19 -11.67 -7.92
C ILE A 140 -2.86 -12.79 -6.90
N PRO A 141 -2.68 -12.48 -5.60
CA PRO A 141 -2.28 -13.48 -4.59
C PRO A 141 -3.12 -14.76 -4.59
N SER A 142 -4.45 -14.64 -4.63
CA SER A 142 -5.34 -15.82 -4.63
C SER A 142 -5.28 -16.68 -5.90
N GLU A 143 -4.71 -16.16 -6.99
CA GLU A 143 -4.53 -16.89 -8.25
C GLU A 143 -3.17 -17.61 -8.33
N LEU A 144 -2.25 -17.33 -7.41
CA LEU A 144 -0.91 -17.92 -7.41
C LEU A 144 -0.90 -19.29 -6.71
N HIS A 145 -0.38 -20.30 -7.41
CA HIS A 145 -0.34 -21.68 -6.90
C HIS A 145 0.44 -21.80 -5.57
N GLU A 146 1.50 -21.01 -5.37
CA GLU A 146 2.31 -21.03 -4.14
C GLU A 146 1.56 -20.63 -2.85
N TYR A 147 0.42 -19.94 -3.01
CA TYR A 147 -0.45 -19.52 -1.90
C TYR A 147 -1.69 -20.41 -1.72
N THR A 148 -1.95 -21.35 -2.63
CA THR A 148 -3.07 -22.30 -2.50
C THR A 148 -3.00 -23.17 -1.25
N SER A 149 -1.78 -23.42 -0.74
CA SER A 149 -1.57 -24.20 0.47
C SER A 149 -1.78 -23.40 1.77
N ILE A 150 -2.06 -22.10 1.68
CA ILE A 150 -2.23 -21.23 2.84
C ILE A 150 -3.69 -21.29 3.28
N SER A 151 -3.92 -21.78 4.51
CA SER A 151 -5.23 -21.72 5.15
C SER A 151 -5.31 -20.47 6.01
N ILE A 152 -6.24 -19.58 5.72
CA ILE A 152 -6.52 -18.40 6.55
C ILE A 152 -7.33 -18.85 7.79
N PRO A 153 -6.79 -18.71 9.01
CA PRO A 153 -7.52 -19.07 10.23
C PRO A 153 -8.57 -17.99 10.54
N SER A 154 -9.85 -18.29 10.29
CA SER A 154 -10.97 -17.34 10.47
C SER A 154 -11.09 -16.78 11.88
N GLU A 155 -10.68 -17.55 12.89
CA GLU A 155 -10.69 -17.16 14.29
C GLU A 155 -9.64 -16.09 14.62
N LEU A 156 -8.60 -15.97 13.80
CA LEU A 156 -7.52 -14.99 14.01
C LEU A 156 -7.81 -13.65 13.32
N TYR A 157 -8.51 -13.69 12.20
CA TYR A 157 -8.79 -12.55 11.33
C TYR A 157 -10.30 -12.23 11.36
N PRO A 158 -10.75 -11.38 12.31
CA PRO A 158 -12.15 -11.00 12.39
C PRO A 158 -12.56 -10.19 11.15
N GLU A 159 -13.84 -10.34 10.75
CA GLU A 159 -14.46 -9.62 9.63
C GLU A 159 -14.48 -8.09 9.80
#